data_AF-S7X6L5-F1
#
_entry.id   AF-S7X6L5-F1
#
_cell.length_a   1.000
_cell.length_b   1.000
_cell.length_c   1.000
_cell.angle_alpha   90.00
_cell.angle_beta   90.00
_cell.angle_gamma   90.00
#
_symmetry.space_group_name_H-M   'P 1'
#
loop_
_entity.id
_entity.type
_entity.pdbx_description
1 polymer ?
#
loop_
_entity_poly.entity_id
_entity_poly.type
_entity_poly.pdbx_seq_one_letter_code
_entity_poly.pdbx_strand_id
1 'polypeptide(L)'
;MKRYISDFQLAVVFWLIVVIPAYSQEWGSLDTTFFNFDRSGGSGFNNTIQDILLLSNDKTIVAGRFTSFNGQATPGLARLYKDGTKDFSFKVEEGFENGSNQANVFSLLPLPNDKFLAIGEFSHYNGYFSPKIVRINSDGTIDPTFNIGSGFNESVLATALQPDGKVLVGVGLIAMILSRQPI
;
A
#
# COMPACT_ATOMS: atom_id res chain seq x y z
N MET A 1 72.47 37.39 14.04
CA MET A 1 71.93 37.08 12.70
C MET A 1 71.60 35.58 12.68
N LYS A 2 70.35 35.21 12.35
CA LYS A 2 69.70 33.89 12.07
C LYS A 2 70.57 32.61 12.21
N ARG A 3 70.28 31.65 13.12
CA ARG A 3 69.26 30.53 13.13
C ARG A 3 69.61 29.39 12.15
N TYR A 4 69.83 28.16 12.64
CA TYR A 4 69.04 26.92 12.38
C TYR A 4 69.82 25.63 12.75
N ILE A 5 69.13 24.76 13.49
CA ILE A 5 69.46 23.35 13.83
C ILE A 5 68.89 22.45 12.72
N SER A 6 69.30 21.16 12.72
CA SER A 6 68.56 19.96 12.29
C SER A 6 68.96 19.39 10.91
N ASP A 7 68.97 18.08 10.60
CA ASP A 7 68.62 16.84 11.31
C ASP A 7 69.24 15.63 10.56
N PHE A 8 69.39 14.52 11.28
CA PHE A 8 69.77 13.19 10.78
C PHE A 8 68.56 12.52 10.11
N GLN A 9 68.70 12.06 8.86
CA GLN A 9 67.64 11.35 8.14
C GLN A 9 67.57 9.89 8.60
N LEU A 10 66.44 9.47 9.18
CA LEU A 10 66.11 8.06 9.40
C LEU A 10 64.83 7.73 8.63
N ALA A 11 64.97 6.92 7.58
CA ALA A 11 63.86 6.43 6.79
C ALA A 11 63.04 5.40 7.59
N VAL A 12 61.73 5.63 7.73
CA VAL A 12 60.77 4.66 8.26
C VAL A 12 59.84 4.26 7.11
N VAL A 13 59.89 2.99 6.73
CA VAL A 13 59.00 2.39 5.72
C VAL A 13 57.68 2.04 6.39
N PHE A 14 56.59 2.69 6.00
CA PHE A 14 55.23 2.35 6.44
C PHE A 14 54.60 1.36 5.47
N TRP A 15 54.17 0.20 5.97
CA TRP A 15 53.29 -0.72 5.24
C TRP A 15 51.88 -0.11 5.20
N LEU A 16 51.39 0.16 3.99
CA LEU A 16 50.03 0.61 3.77
C LEU A 16 49.09 -0.61 3.90
N ILE A 17 48.45 -0.78 5.06
CA ILE A 17 47.26 -1.63 5.15
C ILE A 17 46.10 -0.80 4.60
N VAL A 18 45.72 -1.07 3.34
CA VAL A 18 44.46 -0.57 2.79
C VAL A 18 43.35 -1.39 3.42
N VAL A 19 42.74 -0.87 4.49
CA VAL A 19 41.43 -1.35 4.94
C VAL A 19 40.41 -0.81 3.95
N ILE A 20 40.00 -1.64 3.00
CA ILE A 20 38.78 -1.39 2.24
C ILE A 20 37.64 -1.50 3.25
N PRO A 21 36.86 -0.45 3.55
CA PRO A 21 35.64 -0.65 4.30
C PRO A 21 34.77 -1.56 3.45
N ALA A 22 34.60 -2.80 3.89
CA ALA A 22 33.49 -3.61 3.42
C ALA A 22 32.23 -2.82 3.79
N TYR A 23 31.55 -2.28 2.79
CA TYR A 23 30.17 -1.85 2.97
C TYR A 23 29.36 -3.12 3.22
N SER A 24 29.38 -3.61 4.45
CA SER A 24 28.31 -4.49 4.90
C SER A 24 27.08 -3.61 4.92
N GLN A 25 26.22 -3.79 3.93
CA GLN A 25 24.86 -3.30 4.02
C GLN A 25 24.30 -3.91 5.31
N GLU A 26 24.09 -3.08 6.33
CA GLU A 26 23.46 -3.53 7.56
C GLU A 26 22.15 -4.20 7.15
N TRP A 27 21.89 -5.40 7.66
CA TRP A 27 20.58 -6.02 7.49
C TRP A 27 19.58 -5.02 8.04
N GLY A 28 18.58 -4.65 7.22
CA GLY A 28 17.55 -3.71 7.65
C GLY A 28 17.06 -4.12 9.03
N SER A 29 17.20 -3.23 10.01
CA SER A 29 16.73 -3.50 11.35
C SER A 29 15.21 -3.67 11.31
N LEU A 30 14.69 -4.70 11.97
CA LEU A 30 13.27 -4.79 12.24
C LEU A 30 12.84 -3.47 12.89
N ASP A 31 11.95 -2.73 12.25
CA ASP A 31 11.37 -1.54 12.84
C ASP A 31 10.43 -1.98 13.96
N THR A 32 10.95 -2.01 15.20
CA THR A 32 10.17 -2.39 16.37
C THR A 32 9.14 -1.33 16.76
N THR A 33 9.12 -0.18 16.10
CA THR A 33 8.06 0.82 16.25
C THR A 33 6.83 0.50 15.40
N PHE A 34 6.97 -0.38 14.40
CA PHE A 34 5.86 -0.95 13.65
C PHE A 34 5.20 -2.05 14.50
N PHE A 35 4.16 -1.66 15.25
CA PHE A 35 3.47 -2.48 16.27
C PHE A 35 4.37 -2.94 17.42
N ASN A 36 4.31 -2.21 18.54
CA ASN A 36 4.57 -2.83 19.82
C ASN A 36 3.51 -3.91 20.03
N PHE A 37 3.90 -5.18 19.91
CA PHE A 37 3.11 -6.33 20.35
C PHE A 37 3.04 -6.28 21.89
N ASP A 38 2.33 -5.29 22.43
CA ASP A 38 1.93 -5.38 23.81
C ASP A 38 1.10 -6.66 23.93
N ARG A 39 1.34 -7.38 25.02
CA ARG A 39 0.67 -8.66 25.27
C ARG A 39 -0.83 -8.46 25.60
N SER A 40 -1.44 -7.34 25.18
CA SER A 40 -2.86 -7.02 25.39
C SER A 40 -3.75 -7.33 24.18
N GLY A 41 -3.18 -7.82 23.07
CA GLY A 41 -3.94 -8.64 22.11
C GLY A 41 -4.89 -7.87 21.19
N GLY A 42 -4.39 -6.85 20.49
CA GLY A 42 -4.94 -6.57 19.17
C GLY A 42 -4.55 -7.72 18.24
N SER A 43 -5.49 -8.57 17.82
CA SER A 43 -5.21 -9.76 16.99
C SER A 43 -4.79 -9.44 15.55
N GLY A 44 -4.39 -8.20 15.25
CA GLY A 44 -4.11 -7.72 13.91
C GLY A 44 -5.33 -7.88 13.01
N PHE A 45 -5.07 -8.16 11.73
CA PHE A 45 -6.11 -8.54 10.77
C PHE A 45 -6.54 -9.98 11.01
N ASN A 46 -7.85 -10.24 11.07
CA ASN A 46 -8.39 -11.56 11.38
C ASN A 46 -8.42 -12.54 10.19
N ASN A 47 -7.93 -12.13 9.03
CA ASN A 47 -7.85 -12.96 7.82
C ASN A 47 -6.73 -12.43 6.90
N THR A 48 -6.59 -13.08 5.75
CA THR A 48 -5.58 -12.82 4.73
C THR A 48 -5.60 -11.37 4.26
N ILE A 49 -4.44 -10.74 4.33
CA ILE A 49 -4.09 -9.51 3.61
C ILE A 49 -3.64 -9.92 2.22
N GLN A 50 -4.20 -9.31 1.18
CA GLN A 50 -3.83 -9.61 -0.21
C GLN A 50 -2.88 -8.57 -0.79
N ASP A 51 -3.08 -7.29 -0.43
CA ASP A 51 -2.28 -6.20 -0.98
C ASP A 51 -2.13 -5.05 0.02
N ILE A 52 -1.06 -4.30 -0.14
CA ILE A 52 -0.71 -3.14 0.68
C ILE A 52 -0.24 -2.03 -0.24
N LEU A 53 -0.78 -0.83 -0.06
CA LEU A 53 -0.42 0.36 -0.82
C LEU A 53 0.09 1.45 0.12
N LEU A 54 1.31 1.94 -0.13
CA LEU A 54 1.84 3.13 0.53
C LEU A 54 1.31 4.39 -0.17
N LEU A 55 0.74 5.32 0.59
CA LEU A 55 0.27 6.62 0.11
C LEU A 55 1.38 7.67 0.22
N SER A 56 1.22 8.80 -0.49
CA SER A 56 2.22 9.88 -0.48
C SER A 56 2.36 10.61 0.86
N ASN A 57 1.44 10.38 1.80
CA ASN A 57 1.39 10.97 3.13
C ASN A 57 1.89 10.04 4.25
N ASP A 58 2.72 9.04 3.93
CA ASP A 58 3.24 8.02 4.85
C ASP A 58 2.18 7.12 5.52
N LYS A 59 0.91 7.19 5.08
CA LYS A 59 -0.13 6.25 5.50
C LYS A 59 -0.14 5.04 4.58
N THR A 60 -0.61 3.92 5.12
CA THR A 60 -0.65 2.65 4.42
C THR A 60 -2.09 2.20 4.26
N ILE A 61 -2.52 1.86 3.05
CA ILE A 61 -3.75 1.13 2.79
C ILE A 61 -3.44 -0.37 2.84
N VAL A 62 -4.26 -1.11 3.56
CA VAL A 62 -4.19 -2.57 3.66
C VAL A 62 -5.51 -3.14 3.15
N ALA A 63 -5.45 -4.10 2.24
CA ALA A 63 -6.61 -4.70 1.60
C ALA A 63 -6.57 -6.23 1.66
N GLY A 64 -7.74 -6.87 1.73
CA GLY A 64 -7.79 -8.32 1.70
C GLY A 64 -9.16 -8.91 2.03
N ARG A 65 -9.15 -10.11 2.63
CA ARG A 65 -10.33 -10.89 3.00
C ARG A 65 -10.74 -10.73 4.47
N PHE A 66 -10.12 -9.80 5.20
CA PHE A 66 -10.37 -9.60 6.62
C PHE A 66 -11.69 -8.88 6.88
N THR A 67 -12.28 -9.13 8.05
CA THR A 67 -13.50 -8.44 8.51
C THR A 67 -13.25 -7.60 9.75
N SER A 68 -12.10 -7.79 10.42
CA SER A 68 -11.71 -6.99 11.56
C SER A 68 -10.21 -6.74 11.63
N PHE A 69 -9.87 -5.64 12.29
CA PHE A 69 -8.52 -5.27 12.70
C PHE A 69 -8.56 -4.92 14.19
N ASN A 70 -7.78 -5.63 15.01
CA ASN A 70 -7.78 -5.49 16.47
C ASN A 70 -9.18 -5.59 17.10
N GLY A 71 -9.98 -6.54 16.62
CA GLY A 71 -11.35 -6.77 17.09
C GLY A 71 -12.40 -5.74 16.62
N GLN A 72 -11.99 -4.69 15.91
CA GLN A 72 -12.91 -3.68 15.37
C GLN A 72 -13.30 -4.01 13.92
N ALA A 73 -14.59 -3.87 13.59
CA ALA A 73 -15.10 -4.08 12.24
C ALA A 73 -14.34 -3.22 11.22
N THR A 74 -13.73 -3.89 10.24
CA THR A 74 -12.90 -3.27 9.21
C THR A 74 -12.98 -4.13 7.94
N PRO A 75 -14.12 -4.18 7.23
CA PRO A 75 -14.32 -5.15 6.15
C PRO A 75 -13.47 -4.84 4.92
N GLY A 76 -12.44 -5.67 4.70
CA GLY A 76 -11.63 -5.73 3.49
C GLY A 76 -10.68 -4.56 3.23
N LEU A 77 -10.76 -3.47 3.99
CA LEU A 77 -9.92 -2.29 3.79
C LEU A 77 -9.65 -1.53 5.08
N ALA A 78 -8.38 -1.23 5.34
CA ALA A 78 -7.95 -0.36 6.43
C ALA A 78 -6.96 0.68 5.92
N ARG A 79 -6.99 1.88 6.50
CA ARG A 79 -5.85 2.80 6.44
C ARG A 79 -5.15 2.81 7.79
N LEU A 80 -3.83 2.71 7.77
CA LEU A 80 -2.98 2.74 8.95
C LEU A 80 -2.07 3.97 8.90
N TYR A 81 -1.78 4.52 10.07
CA TYR A 81 -0.67 5.45 10.26
C TYR A 81 0.68 4.71 10.19
N LYS A 82 1.78 5.48 10.13
CA LYS A 82 3.14 4.95 10.07
C LYS A 82 3.49 4.04 11.27
N ASP A 83 2.89 4.31 12.43
CA ASP A 83 3.04 3.50 13.66
C ASP A 83 2.18 2.23 13.66
N GLY A 84 1.42 1.97 12.59
CA GLY A 84 0.53 0.81 12.46
C GLY A 84 -0.85 0.99 13.07
N THR A 85 -1.14 2.12 13.74
CA THR A 85 -2.47 2.37 14.30
C THR A 85 -3.51 2.66 13.21
N LYS A 86 -4.77 2.27 13.43
CA LYS A 86 -5.85 2.49 12.45
C LYS A 86 -6.19 3.98 12.36
N ASP A 87 -6.26 4.48 11.14
CA ASP A 87 -6.75 5.83 10.86
C ASP A 87 -8.28 5.85 10.73
N PHE A 88 -8.96 6.21 11.82
CA PHE A 88 -10.41 6.32 11.88
C PHE A 88 -10.99 7.49 11.08
N SER A 89 -10.17 8.41 10.56
CA SER A 89 -10.65 9.46 9.64
C SER A 89 -10.89 8.93 8.22
N PHE A 90 -10.42 7.72 7.91
CA PHE A 90 -10.66 7.06 6.63
C PHE A 90 -12.06 6.43 6.62
N LYS A 91 -12.93 6.92 5.74
CA LYS A 91 -14.37 6.65 5.73
C LYS A 91 -14.69 5.29 5.10
N VAL A 92 -14.32 4.22 5.80
CA VAL A 92 -14.79 2.86 5.54
C VAL A 92 -16.02 2.67 6.43
N GLU A 93 -17.19 2.93 5.85
CA GLU A 93 -18.50 2.81 6.53
C GLU A 93 -18.85 1.32 6.66
N GLU A 94 -19.66 0.77 5.76
CA GLU A 94 -19.92 -0.67 5.68
C GLU A 94 -18.71 -1.45 5.13
N GLY A 95 -17.80 -0.78 4.41
CA GLY A 95 -16.64 -1.41 3.79
C GLY A 95 -17.03 -2.31 2.62
N PHE A 96 -16.27 -3.40 2.41
CA PHE A 96 -16.51 -4.32 1.30
C PHE A 96 -17.45 -5.46 1.65
N GLU A 97 -18.44 -5.69 0.77
CA GLU A 97 -19.45 -6.74 0.93
C GLU A 97 -19.56 -7.63 -0.32
N ASN A 98 -19.93 -8.90 -0.12
CA ASN A 98 -20.12 -9.87 -1.21
C ASN A 98 -21.34 -10.79 -0.97
N GLY A 99 -22.47 -10.19 -0.56
CA GLY A 99 -23.68 -10.93 -0.20
C GLY A 99 -23.41 -11.90 0.96
N SER A 100 -23.79 -13.16 0.81
CA SER A 100 -23.54 -14.20 1.82
C SER A 100 -22.08 -14.67 1.89
N ASN A 101 -21.23 -14.23 0.95
CA ASN A 101 -19.81 -14.56 0.92
C ASN A 101 -18.97 -13.45 1.54
N GLN A 102 -17.76 -13.80 1.99
CA GLN A 102 -16.79 -12.81 2.42
C GLN A 102 -16.21 -12.08 1.21
N ALA A 103 -16.19 -10.74 1.27
CA ALA A 103 -15.50 -9.95 0.27
C ALA A 103 -13.99 -10.20 0.31
N ASN A 104 -13.35 -10.12 -0.85
CA ASN A 104 -11.89 -10.24 -0.94
C ASN A 104 -11.35 -9.20 -1.91
N VAL A 105 -10.60 -8.23 -1.41
CA VAL A 105 -9.93 -7.24 -2.25
C VAL A 105 -8.55 -7.78 -2.59
N PHE A 106 -8.31 -8.08 -3.87
CA PHE A 106 -7.08 -8.73 -4.33
C PHE A 106 -5.95 -7.75 -4.63
N SER A 107 -6.29 -6.55 -5.10
CA SER A 107 -5.29 -5.62 -5.59
C SER A 107 -5.72 -4.17 -5.41
N LEU A 108 -4.73 -3.32 -5.15
CA LEU A 108 -4.83 -1.89 -5.06
C LEU A 108 -4.00 -1.25 -6.19
N LEU A 109 -4.66 -0.53 -7.10
CA LEU A 109 -3.98 0.23 -8.14
C LEU A 109 -3.90 1.70 -7.72
N PRO A 110 -2.71 2.25 -7.41
CA PRO A 110 -2.58 3.66 -7.06
C PRO A 110 -2.94 4.56 -8.23
N LEU A 111 -3.55 5.70 -7.91
CA LEU A 111 -3.91 6.77 -8.83
C LEU A 111 -3.38 8.11 -8.27
N PRO A 112 -3.32 9.17 -9.09
CA PRO A 112 -2.95 10.49 -8.61
C PRO A 112 -3.83 11.00 -7.45
N ASN A 113 -3.26 11.86 -6.60
CA ASN A 113 -3.91 12.47 -5.43
C ASN A 113 -4.34 11.49 -4.34
N ASP A 114 -3.53 10.45 -4.07
CA ASP A 114 -3.80 9.38 -3.10
C ASP A 114 -5.14 8.65 -3.31
N LYS A 115 -5.69 8.74 -4.53
CA LYS A 115 -6.80 7.88 -4.96
C LYS A 115 -6.26 6.51 -5.33
N PHE A 116 -7.13 5.52 -5.38
CA PHE A 116 -6.76 4.20 -5.87
C PHE A 116 -7.99 3.46 -6.40
N LEU A 117 -7.76 2.42 -7.21
CA LEU A 117 -8.77 1.40 -7.45
C LEU A 117 -8.57 0.25 -6.49
N ALA A 118 -9.66 -0.24 -5.93
CA ALA A 118 -9.71 -1.54 -5.30
C ALA A 118 -10.35 -2.53 -6.26
N ILE A 119 -9.72 -3.70 -6.44
CA ILE A 119 -10.15 -4.76 -7.34
C ILE A 119 -10.26 -6.06 -6.57
N GLY A 120 -11.31 -6.84 -6.78
CA GLY A 120 -11.54 -8.04 -5.99
C GLY A 120 -12.83 -8.80 -6.28
N GLU A 121 -13.17 -9.70 -5.37
CA GLU A 121 -14.43 -10.41 -5.29
C GLU A 121 -15.34 -9.72 -4.25
N PHE A 122 -16.09 -8.72 -4.71
CA PHE A 122 -17.09 -8.00 -3.93
C PHE A 122 -18.22 -7.51 -4.85
N SER A 123 -19.37 -7.21 -4.26
CA SER A 123 -20.54 -6.65 -4.94
C SER A 123 -20.79 -5.18 -4.56
N HIS A 124 -20.38 -4.76 -3.36
CA HIS A 124 -20.58 -3.41 -2.87
C HIS A 124 -19.35 -2.89 -2.13
N TYR A 125 -19.26 -1.56 -2.07
CA TYR A 125 -18.39 -0.83 -1.17
C TYR A 125 -19.18 0.31 -0.50
N ASN A 126 -19.13 0.42 0.82
CA ASN A 126 -19.90 1.39 1.62
C ASN A 126 -21.38 1.47 1.19
N GLY A 127 -22.03 0.32 1.00
CA GLY A 127 -23.43 0.23 0.57
C GLY A 127 -23.72 0.54 -0.91
N TYR A 128 -22.75 1.00 -1.71
CA TYR A 128 -22.96 1.29 -3.14
C TYR A 128 -22.61 0.08 -4.00
N PHE A 129 -23.49 -0.24 -4.96
CA PHE A 129 -23.26 -1.31 -5.93
C PHE A 129 -22.03 -0.99 -6.79
N SER A 130 -20.97 -1.76 -6.60
CA SER A 130 -19.66 -1.59 -7.25
C SER A 130 -19.05 -2.98 -7.45
N PRO A 131 -19.59 -3.83 -8.33
CA PRO A 131 -19.11 -5.20 -8.45
C PRO A 131 -17.66 -5.23 -8.99
N LYS A 132 -16.81 -5.94 -8.25
CA LYS A 132 -15.41 -6.27 -8.54
C LYS A 132 -14.41 -5.12 -8.58
N ILE A 133 -14.84 -3.89 -8.82
CA ILE A 133 -13.97 -2.73 -8.95
C ILE A 133 -14.64 -1.49 -8.34
N VAL A 134 -13.85 -0.66 -7.67
CA VAL A 134 -14.30 0.65 -7.18
C VAL A 134 -13.13 1.62 -7.16
N ARG A 135 -13.39 2.89 -7.49
CA ARG A 135 -12.42 3.97 -7.30
C ARG A 135 -12.69 4.67 -5.98
N ILE A 136 -11.66 4.72 -5.13
CA ILE A 136 -11.73 5.24 -3.77
C ILE A 136 -10.90 6.52 -3.71
N ASN A 137 -11.50 7.58 -3.14
CA ASN A 137 -10.84 8.84 -2.86
C ASN A 137 -9.86 8.70 -1.70
N SER A 138 -8.96 9.67 -1.56
CA SER A 138 -7.99 9.69 -0.48
C SER A 138 -8.61 9.76 0.92
N ASP A 139 -9.90 10.10 1.07
CA ASP A 139 -10.60 10.09 2.36
C ASP A 139 -11.38 8.80 2.63
N GLY A 140 -11.38 7.84 1.70
CA GLY A 140 -12.09 6.56 1.81
C GLY A 140 -13.48 6.58 1.18
N THR A 141 -13.97 7.73 0.71
CA THR A 141 -15.24 7.76 -0.02
C THR A 141 -15.11 7.22 -1.43
N ILE A 142 -16.22 6.79 -2.01
CA ILE A 142 -16.30 6.44 -3.44
C ILE A 142 -16.10 7.70 -4.28
N ASP A 143 -15.37 7.56 -5.39
CA ASP A 143 -15.36 8.56 -6.45
C ASP A 143 -16.51 8.31 -7.43
N PRO A 144 -17.62 9.08 -7.36
CA PRO A 144 -18.80 8.85 -8.19
C PRO A 144 -18.55 9.14 -9.67
N THR A 145 -17.44 9.79 -10.01
CA THR A 145 -17.09 10.07 -11.41
C THR A 145 -16.43 8.87 -12.12
N PHE A 146 -16.24 7.75 -11.40
CA PHE A 146 -15.84 6.47 -11.96
C PHE A 146 -17.06 5.59 -12.19
N ASN A 147 -17.63 5.66 -13.39
CA ASN A 147 -18.79 4.86 -13.77
C ASN A 147 -18.36 3.58 -14.50
N ILE A 148 -18.70 2.43 -13.93
CA ILE A 148 -18.44 1.09 -14.49
C ILE A 148 -19.67 0.50 -15.21
N GLY A 149 -20.76 1.27 -15.33
CA GLY A 149 -22.02 0.83 -15.93
C GLY A 149 -22.66 -0.31 -15.13
N SER A 150 -23.02 -1.40 -15.82
CA SER A 150 -23.50 -2.64 -15.20
C SER A 150 -22.42 -3.41 -14.43
N GLY A 151 -21.16 -2.96 -14.50
CA GLY A 151 -20.02 -3.63 -13.90
C GLY A 151 -19.59 -4.88 -14.65
N PHE A 152 -18.86 -5.76 -13.95
CA PHE A 152 -18.28 -6.98 -14.52
C PHE A 152 -19.02 -8.22 -14.02
N ASN A 153 -19.45 -9.08 -14.95
CA ASN A 153 -20.06 -10.37 -14.63
C ASN A 153 -19.00 -11.45 -14.33
N GLU A 154 -17.82 -11.31 -14.92
CA GLU A 154 -16.69 -12.22 -14.77
C GLU A 154 -15.64 -11.65 -13.80
N SER A 155 -14.78 -12.51 -13.26
CA SER A 155 -13.66 -12.06 -12.43
C SER A 155 -12.73 -11.13 -13.22
N VAL A 156 -12.31 -10.06 -12.56
CA VAL A 156 -11.27 -9.17 -13.06
C VAL A 156 -9.91 -9.85 -12.86
N LEU A 157 -9.26 -10.22 -13.96
CA LEU A 157 -8.03 -11.01 -13.95
C LEU A 157 -6.75 -10.16 -13.96
N ALA A 158 -6.84 -8.95 -14.53
CA ALA A 158 -5.71 -8.05 -14.62
C ALA A 158 -6.18 -6.60 -14.65
N THR A 159 -5.36 -5.69 -14.11
CA THR A 159 -5.55 -4.25 -14.33
C THR A 159 -4.23 -3.56 -14.64
N ALA A 160 -4.29 -2.49 -15.43
CA ALA A 160 -3.12 -1.65 -15.71
C ALA A 160 -3.54 -0.18 -15.86
N LEU A 161 -2.78 0.72 -15.24
CA LEU A 161 -2.96 2.16 -15.42
C LEU A 161 -2.32 2.59 -16.74
N GLN A 162 -3.05 3.33 -17.57
CA GLN A 162 -2.54 3.95 -18.78
C GLN A 162 -1.97 5.34 -18.47
N PRO A 163 -0.99 5.84 -19.28
CA PRO A 163 -0.42 7.18 -19.11
C PRO A 163 -1.44 8.33 -19.17
N ASP A 164 -2.59 8.11 -19.82
CA ASP A 164 -3.68 9.09 -19.90
C ASP A 164 -4.63 9.06 -18.68
N GLY A 165 -4.31 8.25 -17.66
CA GLY A 165 -5.10 8.09 -16.44
C GLY A 165 -6.30 7.14 -16.58
N LYS A 166 -6.46 6.47 -17.73
CA LYS A 166 -7.45 5.40 -17.89
C LYS A 166 -6.96 4.10 -17.29
N VAL A 167 -7.88 3.19 -16.97
CA VAL A 167 -7.54 1.86 -16.45
C VAL A 167 -7.97 0.81 -17.45
N LEU A 168 -7.01 -0.02 -17.85
CA LEU A 168 -7.26 -1.28 -18.55
C LEU A 168 -7.72 -2.31 -17.53
N VAL A 169 -8.84 -2.96 -17.81
CA VAL A 169 -9.33 -4.08 -17.03
C VAL A 169 -9.41 -5.30 -17.95
N GLY A 170 -8.65 -6.34 -17.62
CA GLY A 170 -8.71 -7.64 -18.28
C GLY A 170 -9.79 -8.50 -17.63
N VAL A 171 -10.82 -8.84 -18.40
CA VAL A 171 -11.89 -9.77 -18.01
C VAL A 171 -11.99 -10.87 -19.05
N GLY A 172 -11.70 -12.12 -18.68
CA GLY A 172 -11.73 -13.24 -19.64
C GLY A 172 -11.02 -12.93 -20.98
N LEU A 173 -11.64 -13.28 -22.12
CA LEU A 173 -11.08 -13.10 -23.47
C LEU A 173 -11.11 -11.66 -24.01
N ILE A 174 -11.50 -10.64 -23.22
CA ILE A 174 -11.63 -9.25 -23.71
C ILE A 174 -11.01 -8.25 -22.71
N ALA A 175 -10.17 -7.35 -23.22
CA ALA A 175 -9.72 -6.17 -22.47
C ALA A 175 -10.68 -4.99 -22.76
N MET A 176 -11.14 -4.30 -21.72
CA MET A 176 -11.93 -3.06 -21.84
C MET A 176 -11.13 -1.86 -21.31
N ILE A 177 -11.30 -0.72 -21.98
CA ILE A 177 -10.79 0.58 -21.52
C ILE A 177 -11.91 1.27 -20.75
N LEU A 178 -11.70 1.51 -19.46
CA LEU A 178 -12.59 2.39 -18.68
C LEU A 178 -12.09 3.83 -18.77
N SER A 179 -12.95 4.75 -19.21
CA SER A 179 -12.66 6.19 -19.27
C SER A 179 -13.66 6.99 -18.46
N ARG A 180 -13.20 8.16 -17.96
CA ARG A 180 -14.05 9.18 -17.34
C ARG A 180 -15.14 9.62 -18.34
N GLN A 181 -16.41 9.59 -17.94
CA GLN A 181 -17.48 10.21 -18.73
C GLN A 181 -17.46 11.73 -18.49
N PRO A 182 -17.59 12.57 -19.54
CA PRO A 182 -17.86 14.00 -19.35
C PRO A 182 -19.29 14.20 -18.80
N ILE A 183 -19.44 15.21 -17.94
CA ILE A 183 -20.74 15.68 -17.42
C ILE A 183 -21.49 16.40 -18.53
#